data_AF-A0A7M3XUC2-F1
#
_entry.id   AF-A0A7M3XUC2-F1
#
_cell.length_a   1.000
_cell.length_b   1.000
_cell.length_c   1.000
_cell.angle_alpha   90.00
_cell.angle_beta   90.00
_cell.angle_gamma   90.00
#
_symmetry.space_group_name_H-M   'P 1'
#
loop_
_entity.id
_entity.type
_entity.pdbx_description
1 polymer ?
#
loop_
_entity_poly.entity_id
_entity_poly.type
_entity_poly.pdbx_seq_one_letter_code
_entity_poly.pdbx_strand_id
1 'polypeptide(L)'
;MAALLGTNTAVMLFQGIEQETDPKQIREIALSIIAATLPFQGIYFLIYTYMLENNGKLSVEMVNRLDRASAVCQLIAYLSLVGLGMMWYNISNYVGIFFLVSTILAVLFIRIAMAPVESKSNVYAE
;
A
#
# COMPACT_ATOMS: atom_id res chain seq x y z
N MET A 1 2.31 -3.78 6.02
CA MET A 1 2.30 -2.33 5.72
C MET A 1 3.51 -1.56 6.27
N ALA A 2 4.10 -1.99 7.39
CA ALA A 2 5.32 -1.38 7.94
C ALA A 2 6.48 -1.23 6.92
N ALA A 3 6.65 -2.23 6.04
CA ALA A 3 7.64 -2.15 4.96
C ALA A 3 7.38 -0.97 4.00
N LEU A 4 6.12 -0.71 3.63
CA LEU A 4 5.76 0.41 2.73
C LEU A 4 6.05 1.77 3.36
N LEU A 5 5.74 1.93 4.65
CA LEU A 5 6.07 3.14 5.41
C LEU A 5 7.59 3.37 5.49
N GLY A 6 8.35 2.30 5.74
CA GLY A 6 9.81 2.34 5.75
C GLY A 6 10.38 2.72 4.39
N THR A 7 9.88 2.12 3.30
CA THR A 7 10.32 2.43 1.94
C THR A 7 10.03 3.89 1.56
N ASN A 8 8.82 4.39 1.81
CA ASN A 8 8.47 5.78 1.52
C ASN A 8 9.31 6.78 2.30
N THR A 9 9.54 6.51 3.59
CA THR A 9 10.40 7.34 4.44
C THR A 9 11.84 7.34 3.92
N ALA A 10 12.37 6.17 3.55
CA ALA A 10 13.72 6.06 2.97
C ALA A 10 13.83 6.81 1.64
N VAL A 11 12.85 6.66 0.74
CA VAL A 11 12.83 7.40 -0.54
C VAL A 11 12.82 8.91 -0.29
N MET A 12 11.97 9.40 0.60
CA MET A 12 11.94 10.83 0.95
C MET A 12 13.27 11.31 1.55
N LEU A 13 13.91 10.50 2.40
CA LEU A 13 15.20 10.83 3.00
C LEU A 13 16.32 10.92 1.94
N PHE A 14 16.48 9.88 1.13
CA PHE A 14 17.54 9.86 0.11
C PHE A 14 17.32 10.92 -0.97
N GLN A 15 16.08 11.12 -1.40
CA GLN A 15 15.73 12.14 -2.40
C GLN A 15 15.75 13.57 -1.84
N GLY A 16 15.58 13.73 -0.53
CA GLY A 16 15.75 15.01 0.15
C GLY A 16 17.23 15.39 0.32
N ILE A 17 18.11 14.40 0.45
CA ILE A 17 19.57 14.59 0.50
C ILE A 17 20.16 14.75 -0.92
N GLU A 18 19.56 14.11 -1.92
CA GLU A 18 19.98 14.19 -3.32
C GLU A 18 19.73 15.59 -3.89
N GLN A 19 20.77 16.41 -3.87
CA GLN A 19 20.72 17.77 -4.39
C GLN A 19 20.95 17.76 -5.90
N GLU A 20 19.88 17.61 -6.67
CA GLU A 20 19.93 17.80 -8.12
C GLU A 20 19.89 19.29 -8.49
N THR A 21 20.75 19.70 -9.40
CA THR A 21 20.83 21.09 -9.91
C THR A 21 19.66 21.44 -10.83
N ASP A 22 19.05 20.44 -11.49
CA ASP A 22 17.88 20.59 -12.37
C ASP A 22 16.86 19.46 -12.08
N PRO A 23 15.89 19.69 -11.17
CA PRO A 23 14.95 18.66 -10.76
C PRO A 23 13.96 18.32 -11.88
N LYS A 24 13.91 17.04 -12.27
CA LYS A 24 12.91 16.55 -13.23
C LYS A 24 11.50 16.63 -12.63
N GLN A 25 10.53 17.15 -13.40
CA GLN A 25 9.13 17.27 -12.98
C GLN A 25 8.51 15.95 -12.50
N ILE A 26 8.86 14.81 -13.12
CA ILE A 26 8.36 13.49 -12.71
C ILE A 26 8.76 13.14 -11.27
N ARG A 27 9.95 13.59 -10.84
CA ARG A 27 10.47 13.39 -9.48
C ARG A 27 9.64 14.15 -8.47
N GLU A 28 9.36 15.42 -8.74
CA GLU A 28 8.59 16.30 -7.84
C GLU A 28 7.15 15.82 -7.67
N ILE A 29 6.50 15.41 -8.75
CA ILE A 29 5.15 14.84 -8.71
C ILE A 29 5.15 13.54 -7.89
N ALA A 30 6.12 12.67 -8.14
CA ALA A 30 6.23 11.39 -7.44
C ALA A 30 6.49 11.56 -5.94
N LEU A 31 7.41 12.45 -5.56
CA LEU A 31 7.69 12.79 -4.18
C LEU A 31 6.49 13.46 -3.49
N SER A 32 5.75 14.30 -4.19
CA SER A 32 4.53 14.92 -3.65
C SER A 32 3.46 13.89 -3.30
N ILE A 33 3.27 12.86 -4.15
CA ILE A 33 2.34 11.77 -3.87
C ILE A 33 2.80 10.94 -2.67
N ILE A 34 4.09 10.63 -2.59
CA ILE A 34 4.66 9.91 -1.44
C ILE A 34 4.48 10.74 -0.17
N ALA A 35 4.82 12.03 -0.19
CA ALA A 35 4.66 12.93 0.94
C ALA A 35 3.21 13.07 1.40
N ALA A 36 2.25 13.19 0.47
CA ALA A 36 0.84 13.32 0.79
C ALA A 36 0.24 12.04 1.42
N THR A 37 0.80 10.87 1.13
CA THR A 37 0.30 9.58 1.61
C THR A 37 0.95 9.11 2.90
N LEU A 38 2.12 9.64 3.25
CA LEU A 38 2.86 9.30 4.49
C LEU A 38 2.05 9.50 5.79
N PRO A 39 1.30 10.62 5.99
CA PRO A 39 0.50 10.79 7.21
C PRO A 39 -0.53 9.66 7.38
N PHE A 40 -1.17 9.22 6.29
CA PHE A 40 -2.15 8.12 6.33
C PHE A 40 -1.52 6.79 6.70
N GLN A 41 -0.27 6.54 6.28
CA GLN A 41 0.49 5.36 6.69
C GLN A 41 0.84 5.39 8.18
N GLY A 42 1.21 6.55 8.71
CA GLY A 42 1.46 6.75 10.14
C GLY A 42 0.19 6.53 10.96
N ILE A 43 -0.93 7.13 10.57
CA ILE A 43 -2.21 6.96 11.27
C ILE A 43 -2.69 5.50 11.22
N TYR A 44 -2.59 4.83 10.06
CA TYR A 44 -2.89 3.39 9.97
C TYR A 44 -2.08 2.58 10.99
N PHE A 45 -0.77 2.84 11.08
CA PHE A 45 0.11 2.15 12.01
C PHE A 45 -0.26 2.42 13.47
N LEU A 46 -0.62 3.67 13.81
CA LEU A 46 -1.07 4.03 15.14
C LEU A 46 -2.40 3.35 15.51
N ILE A 47 -3.39 3.34 14.61
CA ILE A 47 -4.67 2.66 14.84
C ILE A 47 -4.43 1.17 15.06
N TYR A 48 -3.64 0.54 14.20
CA TYR A 48 -3.30 -0.88 14.30
C TYR A 48 -2.62 -1.22 15.64
N THR A 49 -1.62 -0.42 16.04
CA THR A 49 -0.89 -0.63 17.29
C THR A 49 -1.80 -0.40 18.50
N TYR A 50 -2.64 0.63 18.47
CA TYR A 50 -3.62 0.90 19.53
C TYR A 50 -4.61 -0.25 19.70
N MET A 51 -5.11 -0.82 18.60
CA MET A 51 -6.00 -2.00 18.63
C MET A 51 -5.28 -3.24 19.18
N LEU A 52 -4.00 -3.42 18.82
CA LEU A 52 -3.20 -4.53 19.31
C LEU A 52 -2.94 -4.42 20.83
N GLU A 53 -2.57 -3.24 21.32
CA GLU A 53 -2.30 -2.96 22.74
C GLU A 53 -3.57 -3.06 23.61
N ASN A 54 -4.73 -2.76 23.04
CA ASN A 54 -6.02 -2.78 23.74
C ASN A 54 -6.90 -3.97 23.35
N ASN A 55 -6.30 -5.03 22.82
CA ASN A 55 -7.02 -6.22 22.39
C ASN A 55 -7.85 -6.80 23.56
N GLY A 56 -9.13 -7.07 23.31
CA GLY A 56 -10.09 -7.55 24.31
C GLY A 56 -10.59 -6.50 25.33
N LYS A 57 -10.06 -5.27 25.31
CA LYS A 57 -10.50 -4.16 26.20
C LYS A 57 -11.45 -3.17 25.52
N LEU A 58 -11.42 -3.12 24.20
CA LEU A 58 -12.26 -2.23 23.40
C LEU A 58 -13.66 -2.84 23.19
N SER A 59 -14.67 -1.98 23.13
CA SER A 59 -16.01 -2.41 22.73
C SER A 59 -16.03 -2.80 21.25
N VAL A 60 -16.92 -3.72 20.88
CA VAL A 60 -17.11 -4.17 19.48
C VAL A 60 -17.39 -2.99 18.54
N GLU A 61 -18.18 -2.02 19.00
CA GLU A 61 -18.49 -0.81 18.23
C GLU A 61 -17.24 0.03 17.96
N MET A 62 -16.35 0.18 18.95
CA MET A 62 -15.11 0.93 18.79
C MET A 62 -14.14 0.21 17.83
N VAL A 63 -14.00 -1.11 17.97
CA VAL A 63 -13.21 -1.94 17.04
C VAL A 63 -13.68 -1.74 15.61
N ASN A 64 -14.99 -1.86 15.34
CA ASN A 64 -15.54 -1.69 14.00
C ASN A 64 -15.30 -0.29 13.40
N ARG A 65 -15.34 0.77 14.22
CA ARG A 65 -15.04 2.14 13.76
C ARG A 65 -13.57 2.30 13.42
N LEU A 66 -12.68 1.78 14.26
CA LEU A 66 -11.23 1.83 14.03
C LEU A 66 -10.85 1.00 12.81
N ASP A 67 -11.46 -0.16 12.59
CA ASP A 67 -11.21 -1.00 11.42
C ASP A 67 -11.63 -0.32 10.11
N ARG A 68 -12.77 0.37 10.10
CA ARG A 68 -13.18 1.16 8.93
C ARG A 68 -12.22 2.33 8.68
N ALA A 69 -11.82 3.04 9.74
CA ALA A 69 -10.86 4.13 9.62
C ALA A 69 -9.49 3.64 9.13
N SER A 70 -9.01 2.51 9.63
CA SER A 70 -7.74 1.89 9.22
C SER A 70 -7.80 1.44 7.77
N ALA A 71 -8.91 0.85 7.31
CA ALA A 71 -9.10 0.44 5.92
C ALA A 71 -9.04 1.63 4.94
N VAL A 72 -9.65 2.77 5.29
CA VAL A 72 -9.57 4.00 4.47
C VAL A 72 -8.14 4.54 4.44
N CYS A 73 -7.47 4.60 5.59
CA CYS A 73 -6.08 5.03 5.65
C CYS A 73 -5.18 4.09 4.82
N GLN A 74 -5.44 2.79 4.88
CA GLN A 74 -4.72 1.78 4.13
C GLN A 74 -4.90 1.94 2.62
N LEU A 75 -6.11 2.23 2.17
CA LEU A 75 -6.39 2.50 0.76
C LEU A 75 -5.62 3.72 0.24
N ILE A 76 -5.66 4.83 0.98
CA ILE A 76 -4.94 6.06 0.61
C ILE A 76 -3.43 5.82 0.63
N ALA A 77 -2.94 5.12 1.64
CA ALA A 77 -1.54 4.76 1.77
C ALA A 77 -1.02 3.92 0.59
N TYR A 78 -1.83 3.04 0.00
CA TYR A 78 -1.44 2.28 -1.19
C TYR A 78 -1.29 3.14 -2.45
N LEU A 79 -1.91 4.33 -2.51
CA LEU A 79 -1.68 5.28 -3.61
C LEU A 79 -0.22 5.72 -3.70
N SER A 80 0.54 5.61 -2.61
CA SER A 80 1.98 5.90 -2.61
C SER A 80 2.77 5.02 -3.58
N LEU A 81 2.28 3.82 -3.91
CA LEU A 81 2.92 2.92 -4.88
C LEU A 81 2.98 3.53 -6.28
N VAL A 82 2.06 4.44 -6.61
CA VAL A 82 2.10 5.19 -7.88
C VAL A 82 3.32 6.12 -7.89
N GLY A 83 3.52 6.88 -6.81
CA GLY A 83 4.72 7.71 -6.63
C GLY A 83 6.00 6.88 -6.66
N LEU A 84 6.01 5.74 -5.97
CA LEU A 84 7.16 4.82 -5.97
C LEU A 84 7.47 4.28 -7.38
N GLY A 85 6.45 3.88 -8.12
CA GLY A 85 6.58 3.41 -9.50
C GLY A 85 7.12 4.49 -10.43
N MET A 86 6.64 5.74 -10.31
CA MET A 86 7.16 6.87 -11.08
C MET A 86 8.62 7.18 -10.73
N MET A 87 9.00 7.13 -9.45
CA MET A 87 10.39 7.29 -9.02
C MET A 87 11.30 6.22 -9.63
N TRP A 88 10.90 4.95 -9.56
CA TRP A 88 11.69 3.85 -10.13
C TRP A 88 11.79 3.91 -11.64
N TYR A 89 10.73 4.34 -12.33
CA TYR A 89 10.77 4.56 -13.77
C TYR A 89 11.74 5.69 -14.14
N ASN A 90 11.76 6.78 -13.35
CA ASN A 90 12.69 7.89 -13.54
C ASN A 90 14.16 7.47 -13.33
N ILE A 91 14.43 6.51 -12.45
CA ILE A 91 15.77 5.96 -12.22
C ILE A 91 16.17 4.98 -13.35
N SER A 92 15.29 4.04 -13.71
CA SER A 92 15.53 3.06 -14.76
C SER A 92 14.23 2.54 -15.36
N ASN A 93 14.07 2.68 -16.68
CA ASN A 93 12.93 2.15 -17.43
C ASN A 93 12.71 0.65 -17.18
N TYR A 94 13.78 -0.14 -17.06
CA TYR A 94 13.68 -1.58 -16.80
C TYR A 94 13.03 -1.86 -15.45
N VAL A 95 13.48 -1.17 -14.39
CA VAL A 95 12.94 -1.36 -13.03
C VAL A 95 11.46 -1.01 -13.00
N GLY A 96 11.07 0.10 -13.63
CA GLY A 96 9.67 0.51 -13.75
C GLY A 96 8.80 -0.52 -14.48
N ILE A 97 9.28 -1.06 -15.60
CA ILE A 97 8.54 -2.08 -16.38
C ILE A 97 8.35 -3.37 -15.57
N PHE A 98 9.40 -3.88 -14.93
CA PHE A 98 9.30 -5.09 -14.12
C PHE A 98 8.38 -4.90 -12.90
N PHE A 99 8.36 -3.70 -12.30
CA PHE A 99 7.42 -3.37 -11.23
C PHE A 99 5.96 -3.41 -11.71
N LEU A 100 5.67 -2.84 -12.88
CA LEU A 100 4.31 -2.89 -13.45
C LEU A 100 3.87 -4.31 -13.79
N VAL A 101 4.73 -5.09 -14.45
CA VAL A 101 4.43 -6.49 -14.82
C VAL A 101 4.19 -7.33 -13.57
N SER A 102 5.05 -7.22 -12.55
CA SER A 102 4.86 -7.96 -11.29
C SER A 102 3.60 -7.56 -10.54
N THR A 103 3.23 -6.26 -10.56
CA THR A 103 1.97 -5.78 -9.97
C THR A 103 0.76 -6.41 -10.64
N ILE A 104 0.74 -6.48 -11.98
CA ILE A 104 -0.34 -7.12 -12.73
C ILE A 104 -0.43 -8.62 -12.38
N LEU A 105 0.71 -9.31 -12.37
CA LEU A 105 0.76 -10.73 -12.02
C LEU A 105 0.26 -10.98 -10.60
N ALA A 106 0.61 -10.12 -9.63
CA ALA A 106 0.13 -10.23 -8.25
C ALA A 106 -1.40 -10.07 -8.14
N VAL A 107 -1.98 -9.12 -8.89
CA VAL A 107 -3.44 -8.94 -8.93
C VAL A 107 -4.13 -10.16 -9.53
N LEU A 108 -3.60 -10.71 -10.63
CA LEU A 108 -4.12 -11.94 -11.23
C LEU A 108 -4.02 -13.13 -10.26
N PHE A 109 -2.89 -13.25 -9.59
CA PHE A 109 -2.66 -14.31 -8.60
C PHE A 109 -3.70 -14.25 -7.46
N ILE A 110 -3.97 -13.07 -6.91
CA ILE A 110 -4.98 -12.90 -5.85
C ILE A 110 -6.38 -13.28 -6.38
N ARG A 111 -6.72 -12.90 -7.61
CA ARG A 111 -8.01 -13.28 -8.22
C ARG A 111 -8.16 -14.78 -8.40
N ILE A 112 -7.10 -15.46 -8.83
CA ILE A 112 -7.08 -16.92 -8.98
C ILE A 112 -7.18 -17.59 -7.60
N ALA A 113 -6.43 -17.11 -6.62
CA ALA A 113 -6.40 -17.68 -5.27
C ALA A 113 -7.75 -17.53 -4.53
N MET A 114 -8.50 -16.46 -4.80
CA MET A 114 -9.83 -16.23 -4.22
C MET A 114 -10.98 -16.71 -5.11
N ALA A 115 -10.69 -17.37 -6.24
CA ALA A 115 -11.73 -17.95 -7.08
C ALA A 115 -12.51 -18.99 -6.27
N PRO A 116 -13.86 -18.95 -6.27
CA PRO A 116 -14.65 -19.89 -5.48
C PRO A 116 -14.37 -21.32 -5.95
N VAL A 117 -14.05 -22.21 -5.01
CA VAL A 117 -13.95 -23.64 -5.28
C VAL A 117 -15.37 -24.12 -5.55
N GLU A 118 -15.65 -24.51 -6.79
CA GLU A 118 -16.95 -25.02 -7.20
C GLU A 118 -17.27 -26.29 -6.39
N SER A 119 -18.07 -26.13 -5.32
CA SER A 119 -18.57 -27.23 -4.51
C SER A 119 -19.52 -28.07 -5.35
N LYS A 120 -19.02 -29.16 -5.94
CA LYS A 120 -19.86 -30.23 -6.50
C LYS A 120 -20.62 -30.94 -5.36
N SER A 121 -21.71 -30.35 -4.89
CA SER A 121 -22.58 -30.93 -3.87
C SER A 121 -24.03 -31.07 -4.35
N ASN A 122 -24.25 -31.54 -5.58
CA ASN A 122 -25.59 -31.89 -6.10
C ASN A 122 -25.48 -33.06 -7.11
N VAL A 123 -25.02 -34.24 -6.67
CA VAL A 123 -25.01 -35.47 -7.51
C VAL A 123 -25.68 -36.69 -6.83
N TYR A 124 -26.30 -36.55 -5.65
CA TYR A 124 -27.04 -37.68 -5.02
C TYR A 124 -28.41 -37.26 -4.47
N ALA A 125 -29.20 -36.58 -5.28
CA ALA A 125 -30.63 -36.39 -5.02
C ALA A 125 -31.41 -36.63 -6.32
N GLU A 126 -31.47 -37.90 -6.73
CA GLU A 126 -32.53 -38.43 -7.60
C GLU A 126 -32.87 -39.85 -7.12
#